data_AF-A0A2V8CBS5-F1
#
_entry.id   AF-A0A2V8CBS5-F1
#
_cell.length_a   1.000
_cell.length_b   1.000
_cell.length_c   1.000
_cell.angle_alpha   90.00
_cell.angle_beta   90.00
_cell.angle_gamma   90.00
#
_symmetry.space_group_name_H-M   'P 1'
#
loop_
_entity.id
_entity.type
_entity.pdbx_description
1 polymer ?
#
loop_
_entity_poly.entity_id
_entity_poly.type
_entity_poly.pdbx_seq_one_letter_code
_entity_poly.pdbx_strand_id
1 'polypeptide(L)'
;MSRRPGRRAAAAAAPHAVLTRGPSVHAGCDDEWTPALIVKLLHLCDSLFPIGGFAHSDGLEAAAAGRDGIRPDAAAASLLRAWLDTCLDETIGRLEGPTVWQAWTAFHQRDWQTLTLLDREVVALRPSASARRSTRAMGLRLLTTWQALYPDSRNEHVLSMARDGEIAPALPVAFASASASADVDRRSTVEAFAYTRLASTVSAGMRLMPVGQTDAHVLLARLVERLPAAVDAMIARDAPPESFTPAMDIAAMTQQYLHSRLFRS
;
A
#
# COMPACT_ATOMS: atom_id res chain seq x y z
N MET A 1 38.59 4.90 62.70
CA MET A 1 38.82 4.59 61.27
C MET A 1 37.50 4.07 60.70
N SER A 2 36.79 4.88 59.89
CA SER A 2 36.59 4.64 58.43
C SER A 2 35.75 3.37 58.17
N ARG A 3 34.50 3.38 57.67
CA ARG A 3 33.84 4.16 56.61
C ARG A 3 32.31 4.05 56.74
N ARG A 4 31.61 5.05 56.18
CA ARG A 4 30.14 5.21 56.09
C ARG A 4 29.63 4.68 54.71
N PRO A 5 28.34 4.79 54.32
CA PRO A 5 27.39 3.67 54.17
C PRO A 5 26.90 3.41 52.73
N GLY A 6 26.31 2.24 52.47
CA GLY A 6 25.61 1.91 51.21
C GLY A 6 24.08 2.02 51.34
N ARG A 7 23.51 3.12 50.85
CA ARG A 7 22.05 3.32 50.68
C ARG A 7 21.53 2.44 49.52
N ARG A 8 20.49 1.65 49.76
CA ARG A 8 19.65 1.04 48.72
C ARG A 8 18.81 2.14 48.05
N ALA A 9 19.02 2.36 46.75
CA ALA A 9 18.20 3.23 45.93
C ALA A 9 16.94 2.48 45.46
N ALA A 10 15.78 3.06 45.70
CA ALA A 10 14.51 2.65 45.12
C ALA A 10 14.49 3.01 43.62
N ALA A 11 14.00 2.11 42.79
CA ALA A 11 13.81 2.34 41.36
C ALA A 11 12.67 3.34 41.16
N ALA A 12 13.00 4.54 40.67
CA ALA A 12 12.04 5.51 40.18
C ALA A 12 11.74 5.19 38.70
N ALA A 13 10.47 4.92 38.39
CA ALA A 13 9.98 4.79 37.02
C ALA A 13 10.03 6.17 36.33
N ALA A 14 10.57 6.21 35.11
CA ALA A 14 10.61 7.42 34.29
C ALA A 14 9.21 7.72 33.71
N PRO A 15 8.76 8.99 33.69
CA PRO A 15 7.48 9.37 33.10
C PRO A 15 7.55 9.37 31.57
N HIS A 16 6.51 8.83 30.93
CA HIS A 16 6.27 8.90 29.49
C HIS A 16 6.22 10.37 29.03
N ALA A 17 7.08 10.74 28.08
CA ALA A 17 7.07 12.04 27.44
C ALA A 17 5.80 12.17 26.56
N VAL A 18 4.94 13.11 26.93
CA VAL A 18 3.80 13.55 26.13
C VAL A 18 4.34 14.37 24.96
N LEU A 19 4.15 13.88 23.73
CA LEU A 19 4.45 14.61 22.50
C LEU A 19 3.49 15.79 22.37
N THR A 20 4.01 17.00 22.56
CA THR A 20 3.31 18.26 22.30
C THR A 20 3.17 18.48 20.80
N ARG A 21 1.94 18.58 20.30
CA ARG A 21 1.62 18.97 18.92
C ARG A 21 2.08 20.41 18.67
N GLY A 22 2.98 20.60 17.69
CA GLY A 22 3.26 21.92 17.11
C GLY A 22 2.08 22.42 16.27
N PRO A 23 1.97 23.74 16.03
CA PRO A 23 0.85 24.32 15.29
C PRO A 23 0.88 23.85 13.83
N SER A 24 -0.18 23.17 13.40
CA SER A 24 -0.33 22.70 12.02
C SER A 24 -0.77 23.84 11.11
N VAL A 25 -0.04 23.96 10.00
CA VAL A 25 -0.28 24.92 8.92
C VAL A 25 -1.31 24.30 7.97
N HIS A 26 -2.58 24.28 8.36
CA HIS A 26 -3.67 23.89 7.46
C HIS A 26 -4.27 25.16 6.84
N ALA A 27 -3.80 25.50 5.64
CA ALA A 27 -4.45 26.46 4.77
C ALA A 27 -4.84 25.74 3.47
N GLY A 28 -6.12 25.42 3.32
CA GLY A 28 -6.73 25.04 2.04
C GLY A 28 -7.52 23.72 2.08
N CYS A 29 -8.85 23.86 1.98
CA CYS A 29 -9.90 22.82 1.90
C CYS A 29 -10.36 22.24 3.25
N ASP A 30 -11.49 22.76 3.75
CA ASP A 30 -12.29 22.09 4.77
C ASP A 30 -12.97 20.87 4.13
N ASP A 31 -12.21 19.80 3.87
CA ASP A 31 -12.74 18.49 3.49
C ASP A 31 -13.40 17.87 4.75
N GLU A 32 -14.69 18.14 4.94
CA GLU A 32 -15.44 17.67 6.10
C GLU A 32 -15.62 16.15 6.04
N TRP A 33 -14.75 15.43 6.76
CA TRP A 33 -14.86 13.99 6.97
C TRP A 33 -16.18 13.64 7.65
N THR A 34 -17.15 13.15 6.87
CA THR A 34 -18.39 12.61 7.44
C THR A 34 -18.16 11.19 7.99
N PRO A 35 -18.87 10.78 9.06
CA PRO A 35 -18.80 9.41 9.56
C PRO A 35 -19.11 8.36 8.47
N ALA A 36 -19.99 8.67 7.52
CA ALA A 36 -20.32 7.79 6.40
C ALA A 36 -19.14 7.60 5.43
N LEU A 37 -18.38 8.67 5.17
CA LEU A 37 -17.18 8.62 4.32
C LEU A 37 -16.11 7.69 4.93
N ILE A 38 -15.86 7.85 6.23
CA ILE A 38 -14.89 7.03 6.98
C ILE A 38 -15.26 5.56 6.87
N VAL A 39 -16.53 5.20 7.11
CA VAL A 39 -16.97 3.80 7.05
C VAL A 39 -16.85 3.21 5.64
N LYS A 40 -17.13 3.98 4.58
CA LYS A 40 -16.92 3.52 3.20
C LYS A 40 -15.44 3.31 2.90
N LEU A 41 -14.57 4.21 3.35
CA LEU A 41 -13.13 4.06 3.15
C LEU A 41 -12.58 2.84 3.90
N LEU A 42 -13.05 2.60 5.13
CA LEU A 42 -12.71 1.39 5.89
C LEU A 42 -13.17 0.13 5.16
N HIS A 43 -14.38 0.13 4.59
CA HIS A 43 -14.90 -0.99 3.81
C HIS A 43 -14.06 -1.27 2.55
N LEU A 44 -13.62 -0.22 1.84
CA LEU A 44 -12.73 -0.35 0.69
C LEU A 44 -11.34 -0.90 1.09
N CYS A 45 -10.84 -0.52 2.26
CA CYS A 45 -9.54 -0.97 2.78
C CYS A 45 -9.56 -2.38 3.40
N ASP A 46 -10.74 -2.95 3.63
CA ASP A 46 -10.89 -4.21 4.35
C ASP A 46 -10.23 -5.37 3.58
N SER A 47 -9.44 -6.16 4.29
CA SER A 47 -8.83 -7.39 3.76
C SER A 47 -9.85 -8.42 3.24
N LEU A 48 -11.10 -8.35 3.71
CA LEU A 48 -12.22 -9.17 3.25
C LEU A 48 -12.79 -8.68 1.91
N PHE A 49 -12.45 -7.47 1.47
CA PHE A 49 -12.94 -6.93 0.21
C PHE A 49 -12.47 -7.84 -0.95
N PRO A 50 -13.38 -8.37 -1.81
CA PRO A 50 -13.14 -9.58 -2.59
C PRO A 50 -12.35 -9.32 -3.89
N ILE A 51 -11.18 -8.70 -3.78
CA ILE A 51 -10.26 -8.43 -4.89
C ILE A 51 -9.19 -9.52 -5.07
N GLY A 52 -9.05 -10.41 -4.07
CA GLY A 52 -8.08 -11.51 -4.09
C GLY A 52 -6.65 -11.09 -3.77
N GLY A 53 -6.43 -9.91 -3.17
CA GLY A 53 -5.11 -9.40 -2.82
C GLY A 53 -4.31 -10.33 -1.89
N PHE A 54 -4.99 -11.06 -1.01
CA PHE A 54 -4.38 -12.06 -0.13
C PHE A 54 -3.63 -13.19 -0.88
N ALA A 55 -3.92 -13.40 -2.16
CA ALA A 55 -3.27 -14.41 -2.99
C ALA A 55 -1.99 -13.90 -3.69
N HIS A 56 -1.57 -12.64 -3.46
CA HIS A 56 -0.40 -12.05 -4.11
C HIS A 56 0.65 -11.60 -3.08
N SER A 57 1.92 -11.90 -3.36
CA SER A 57 3.07 -11.56 -2.51
C SER A 57 4.05 -10.59 -3.18
N ASP A 58 3.80 -10.24 -4.45
CA ASP A 58 4.59 -9.28 -5.25
C ASP A 58 6.10 -9.57 -5.26
N GLY A 59 6.49 -10.85 -5.25
CA GLY A 59 7.89 -11.28 -5.28
C GLY A 59 8.47 -11.63 -3.91
N LEU A 60 7.79 -11.32 -2.81
CA LEU A 60 8.27 -11.60 -1.46
C LEU A 60 8.47 -13.11 -1.23
N GLU A 61 7.65 -13.95 -1.86
CA GLU A 61 7.79 -15.41 -1.77
C GLU A 61 9.12 -15.88 -2.38
N ALA A 62 9.48 -15.38 -3.57
CA ALA A 62 10.76 -15.70 -4.19
C ALA A 62 11.94 -15.13 -3.39
N ALA A 63 11.80 -13.92 -2.84
CA ALA A 63 12.82 -13.31 -2.00
C ALA A 63 13.06 -14.11 -0.70
N ALA A 64 12.00 -14.68 -0.12
CA ALA A 64 12.08 -15.55 1.04
C ALA A 64 12.65 -16.93 0.70
N ALA A 65 12.29 -17.50 -0.46
CA ALA A 65 12.72 -18.83 -0.90
C ALA A 65 14.18 -18.87 -1.41
N GLY A 66 14.66 -17.82 -2.08
CA GLY A 66 16.00 -17.76 -2.70
C GLY A 66 17.18 -17.62 -1.73
N ARG A 67 16.90 -17.54 -0.43
CA ARG A 67 17.93 -17.65 0.62
C ARG A 67 17.75 -19.02 1.25
N ASP A 68 18.53 -20.01 0.81
CA ASP A 68 18.55 -21.39 1.33
C ASP A 68 18.31 -21.43 2.84
N GLY A 69 17.05 -21.62 3.25
CA GLY A 69 16.59 -21.53 4.62
C GLY A 69 17.01 -20.26 5.36
N ILE A 70 16.20 -19.19 5.31
CA ILE A 70 16.27 -18.10 6.30
C ILE A 70 16.12 -18.71 7.70
N ARG A 71 17.27 -19.00 8.32
CA ARG A 71 17.48 -19.60 9.64
C ARG A 71 18.47 -18.66 10.31
N PRO A 72 18.03 -17.51 10.86
CA PRO A 72 17.15 -17.40 12.04
C PRO A 72 16.02 -16.35 11.92
N ASP A 73 15.09 -16.31 12.88
CA ASP A 73 13.96 -15.36 12.99
C ASP A 73 14.37 -13.88 12.79
N ALA A 74 15.55 -13.49 13.30
CA ALA A 74 16.08 -12.14 13.15
C ALA A 74 16.37 -11.75 11.69
N ALA A 75 16.80 -12.69 10.84
CA ALA A 75 17.04 -12.44 9.43
C ALA A 75 15.72 -12.32 8.64
N ALA A 76 14.69 -13.07 9.02
CA ALA A 76 13.35 -12.97 8.45
C ALA A 76 12.70 -11.61 8.74
N ALA A 77 12.74 -11.18 10.00
CA ALA A 77 12.21 -9.86 10.38
C ALA A 77 12.96 -8.71 9.69
N SER A 78 14.28 -8.82 9.55
CA SER A 78 15.10 -7.84 8.82
C SER A 78 14.76 -7.80 7.33
N LEU A 79 14.57 -8.95 6.68
CA LEU A 79 14.14 -9.02 5.28
C LEU A 79 12.77 -8.37 5.09
N LEU A 80 11.78 -8.75 5.92
CA LEU A 80 10.44 -8.18 5.84
C LEU A 80 10.47 -6.65 6.07
N ARG A 81 11.29 -6.19 7.02
CA ARG A 81 11.49 -4.76 7.28
C ARG A 81 12.01 -4.03 6.04
N ALA A 82 13.10 -4.53 5.44
CA ALA A 82 13.70 -3.90 4.26
C ALA A 82 12.76 -3.94 3.05
N TRP A 83 12.01 -5.03 2.90
CA TRP A 83 11.00 -5.16 1.85
C TRP A 83 9.89 -4.13 2.01
N LEU A 84 9.34 -4.01 3.22
CA LEU A 84 8.29 -3.02 3.51
C LEU A 84 8.77 -1.57 3.39
N ASP A 85 10.01 -1.28 3.80
CA ASP A 85 10.60 0.05 3.61
C ASP A 85 10.70 0.36 2.11
N THR A 86 11.15 -0.60 1.27
CA THR A 86 11.19 -0.45 -0.19
C THR A 86 9.79 -0.34 -0.80
N CYS A 87 8.82 -1.10 -0.29
CA CYS A 87 7.41 -0.97 -0.69
C CYS A 87 6.88 0.43 -0.47
N LEU A 88 7.14 1.03 0.71
CA LEU A 88 6.66 2.37 1.02
C LEU A 88 7.39 3.43 0.20
N ASP A 89 8.73 3.41 0.21
CA ASP A 89 9.53 4.51 -0.30
C ASP A 89 9.63 4.50 -1.84
N GLU A 90 9.72 3.31 -2.44
CA GLU A 90 9.92 3.16 -3.88
C GLU A 90 8.63 2.76 -4.61
N THR A 91 8.03 1.62 -4.26
CA THR A 91 6.85 1.10 -5.00
C THR A 91 5.62 1.99 -4.80
N ILE A 92 5.28 2.35 -3.57
CA ILE A 92 4.15 3.23 -3.26
C ILE A 92 4.57 4.68 -3.49
N GLY A 93 5.68 5.13 -2.92
CA GLY A 93 6.10 6.54 -2.97
C GLY A 93 6.42 7.06 -4.38
N ARG A 94 6.84 6.19 -5.32
CA ARG A 94 7.24 6.64 -6.67
C ARG A 94 6.39 6.14 -7.81
N LEU A 95 5.74 4.99 -7.68
CA LEU A 95 4.93 4.39 -8.75
C LEU A 95 3.43 4.44 -8.43
N GLU A 96 2.99 3.66 -7.43
CA GLU A 96 1.56 3.44 -7.18
C GLU A 96 0.89 4.68 -6.58
N GLY A 97 1.52 5.37 -5.64
CA GLY A 97 1.01 6.58 -4.99
C GLY A 97 0.80 7.74 -5.98
N PRO A 98 1.81 8.13 -6.79
CA PRO A 98 1.62 9.13 -7.84
C PRO A 98 0.54 8.73 -8.85
N THR A 99 0.43 7.44 -9.17
CA THR A 99 -0.65 6.92 -10.03
C THR A 99 -2.02 7.12 -9.38
N VAL A 100 -2.19 6.74 -8.11
CA VAL A 100 -3.46 6.94 -7.38
C VAL A 100 -3.82 8.42 -7.32
N TRP A 101 -2.86 9.28 -6.98
CA TRP A 101 -3.04 10.73 -6.89
C TRP A 101 -3.53 11.33 -8.21
N GLN A 102 -2.86 11.03 -9.32
CA GLN A 102 -3.21 11.57 -10.63
C GLN A 102 -4.50 10.94 -11.19
N ALA A 103 -4.69 9.63 -10.99
CA ALA A 103 -5.89 8.92 -11.43
C ALA A 103 -7.15 9.40 -10.70
N TRP A 104 -7.03 9.72 -9.41
CA TRP A 104 -8.13 10.31 -8.65
C TRP A 104 -8.59 11.63 -9.28
N THR A 105 -7.63 12.51 -9.61
CA THR A 105 -7.94 13.80 -10.25
C THR A 105 -8.55 13.61 -11.63
N ALA A 106 -7.95 12.77 -12.48
CA ALA A 106 -8.46 12.48 -13.81
C ALA A 106 -9.89 11.90 -13.76
N PHE A 107 -10.14 10.94 -12.87
CA PHE A 107 -11.46 10.36 -12.67
C PHE A 107 -12.48 11.39 -12.15
N HIS A 108 -12.12 12.18 -11.15
CA HIS A 108 -12.98 13.21 -10.58
C HIS A 108 -13.38 14.26 -11.64
N GLN A 109 -12.44 14.64 -12.52
CA GLN A 109 -12.66 15.59 -13.60
C GLN A 109 -13.25 14.96 -14.88
N ARG A 110 -13.49 13.64 -14.89
CA ARG A 110 -13.93 12.87 -16.06
C ARG A 110 -12.98 12.96 -17.26
N ASP A 111 -11.69 13.14 -17.00
CA ASP A 111 -10.63 13.05 -17.99
C ASP A 111 -10.22 11.59 -18.20
N TRP A 112 -11.02 10.90 -19.01
CA TRP A 112 -10.86 9.48 -19.31
C TRP A 112 -9.60 9.18 -20.13
N GLN A 113 -9.13 10.15 -20.91
CA GLN A 113 -7.91 10.01 -21.70
C GLN A 113 -6.70 9.96 -20.76
N THR A 114 -6.58 10.90 -19.83
CA THR A 114 -5.50 10.89 -18.84
C THR A 114 -5.58 9.66 -17.95
N LEU A 115 -6.78 9.26 -17.51
CA LEU A 115 -6.98 8.05 -16.71
C LEU A 115 -6.45 6.79 -17.43
N THR A 116 -6.75 6.67 -18.73
CA THR A 116 -6.31 5.55 -19.57
C THR A 116 -4.80 5.56 -19.81
N LEU A 117 -4.20 6.75 -19.98
CA LEU A 117 -2.74 6.88 -20.12
C LEU A 117 -2.02 6.45 -18.84
N LEU A 118 -2.50 6.87 -17.67
CA LEU A 118 -1.96 6.48 -16.37
C LEU A 118 -2.06 4.97 -16.12
N ASP A 119 -3.19 4.35 -16.50
CA ASP A 119 -3.37 2.90 -16.42
C ASP A 119 -2.34 2.13 -17.27
N ARG A 120 -2.11 2.60 -18.50
CA ARG A 120 -1.11 1.99 -19.40
C ARG A 120 0.30 2.17 -18.85
N GLU A 121 0.62 3.37 -18.38
CA GLU A 121 1.95 3.71 -17.85
C GLU A 121 2.29 2.88 -16.61
N VAL A 122 1.41 2.84 -15.60
CA VAL A 122 1.67 2.10 -14.36
C VAL A 122 1.84 0.61 -14.63
N VAL A 123 1.16 0.06 -15.64
CA VAL A 123 1.33 -1.34 -16.04
C VAL A 123 2.61 -1.55 -16.85
N ALA A 124 2.99 -0.61 -17.73
CA ALA A 124 4.24 -0.67 -18.49
C ALA A 124 5.48 -0.62 -17.59
N LEU A 125 5.43 0.18 -16.52
CA LEU A 125 6.47 0.30 -15.50
C LEU A 125 6.61 -0.93 -14.57
N ARG A 126 5.82 -1.99 -14.79
CA ARG A 126 5.93 -3.27 -14.07
C ARG A 126 6.53 -4.35 -14.97
N PRO A 127 7.81 -4.71 -14.80
CA PRO A 127 8.49 -5.71 -15.65
C PRO A 127 7.88 -7.12 -15.57
N SER A 128 7.41 -7.55 -14.40
CA SER A 128 6.83 -8.88 -14.22
C SER A 128 5.48 -9.06 -14.92
N ALA A 129 5.40 -10.03 -15.83
CA ALA A 129 4.16 -10.36 -16.53
C ALA A 129 3.06 -10.87 -15.59
N SER A 130 3.42 -11.60 -14.52
CA SER A 130 2.45 -12.07 -13.53
C SER A 130 1.93 -10.92 -12.66
N ALA A 131 2.79 -9.96 -12.30
CA ALA A 131 2.39 -8.75 -11.61
C ALA A 131 1.41 -7.91 -12.44
N ARG A 132 1.68 -7.73 -13.75
CA ARG A 132 0.77 -7.03 -14.68
C ARG A 132 -0.61 -7.70 -14.76
N ARG A 133 -0.65 -9.04 -14.86
CA ARG A 133 -1.93 -9.78 -14.87
C ARG A 133 -2.67 -9.64 -13.54
N SER A 134 -1.95 -9.75 -12.43
CA SER A 134 -2.52 -9.69 -11.08
C SER A 134 -3.14 -8.33 -10.78
N THR A 135 -2.40 -7.24 -11.04
CA THR A 135 -2.91 -5.88 -10.76
C THR A 135 -4.15 -5.54 -11.59
N ARG A 136 -4.21 -5.97 -12.87
CA ARG A 136 -5.40 -5.79 -13.71
C ARG A 136 -6.59 -6.62 -13.25
N ALA A 137 -6.36 -7.89 -12.90
CA ALA A 137 -7.42 -8.76 -12.39
C ALA A 137 -7.99 -8.24 -11.07
N MET A 138 -7.13 -7.77 -10.17
CA MET A 138 -7.54 -7.17 -8.90
C MET A 138 -8.28 -5.85 -9.10
N GLY A 139 -7.77 -4.96 -9.97
CA GLY A 139 -8.41 -3.66 -10.23
C GLY A 139 -9.77 -3.79 -10.90
N LEU A 140 -9.92 -4.66 -11.90
CA LEU A 140 -11.23 -4.94 -12.51
C LEU A 140 -12.22 -5.50 -11.49
N ARG A 141 -11.80 -6.45 -10.65
CA ARG A 141 -12.65 -6.99 -9.58
C ARG A 141 -13.03 -5.91 -8.57
N LEU A 142 -12.09 -5.06 -8.17
CA LEU A 142 -12.33 -3.97 -7.22
C LEU A 142 -13.42 -3.06 -7.75
N LEU A 143 -13.25 -2.54 -8.96
CA LEU A 143 -14.17 -1.56 -9.54
C LEU A 143 -15.55 -2.18 -9.81
N THR A 144 -15.59 -3.43 -10.28
CA THR A 144 -16.84 -4.17 -10.49
C THR A 144 -17.61 -4.37 -9.19
N THR A 145 -16.93 -4.85 -8.14
CA THR A 145 -17.55 -5.05 -6.82
C THR A 145 -17.99 -3.73 -6.22
N TRP A 146 -17.15 -2.69 -6.29
CA TRP A 146 -17.47 -1.38 -5.76
C TRP A 146 -18.69 -0.77 -6.45
N GLN A 147 -18.78 -0.84 -7.78
CA GLN A 147 -19.95 -0.38 -8.53
C GLN A 147 -21.23 -1.11 -8.14
N ALA A 148 -21.17 -2.41 -7.86
CA ALA A 148 -22.33 -3.18 -7.43
C ALA A 148 -22.82 -2.79 -6.03
N LEU A 149 -21.92 -2.35 -5.15
CA LEU A 149 -22.24 -1.95 -3.77
C LEU A 149 -22.61 -0.47 -3.65
N TYR A 150 -21.92 0.38 -4.40
CA TYR A 150 -22.03 1.83 -4.39
C TYR A 150 -22.07 2.35 -5.83
N PRO A 151 -23.24 2.31 -6.49
CA PRO A 151 -23.36 2.71 -7.88
C PRO A 151 -22.98 4.16 -8.12
N ASP A 152 -22.12 4.40 -9.10
CA ASP A 152 -21.75 5.73 -9.58
C ASP A 152 -21.60 5.73 -11.11
N SER A 153 -22.16 6.74 -11.77
CA SER A 153 -22.15 6.85 -13.25
C SER A 153 -20.73 6.92 -13.85
N ARG A 154 -19.75 7.45 -13.12
CA ARG A 154 -18.34 7.54 -13.54
C ARG A 154 -17.68 6.16 -13.54
N ASN A 155 -17.90 5.37 -12.49
CA ASN A 155 -17.39 3.99 -12.41
C ASN A 155 -18.02 3.12 -13.50
N GLU A 156 -19.32 3.26 -13.73
CA GLU A 156 -20.01 2.56 -14.82
C GLU A 156 -19.43 2.91 -16.19
N HIS A 157 -19.06 4.17 -16.41
CA HIS A 157 -18.37 4.59 -17.64
C HIS A 157 -17.00 3.91 -17.79
N VAL A 158 -16.16 3.91 -16.74
CA VAL A 158 -14.85 3.23 -16.76
C VAL A 158 -15.01 1.72 -17.01
N LEU A 159 -16.03 1.08 -16.42
CA LEU A 159 -16.34 -0.33 -16.68
C LEU A 159 -16.84 -0.56 -18.12
N SER A 160 -17.54 0.40 -18.72
CA SER A 160 -17.87 0.36 -20.15
C SER A 160 -16.63 0.40 -21.02
N MET A 161 -15.75 1.37 -20.81
CA MET A 161 -14.46 1.46 -21.50
C MET A 161 -13.64 0.18 -21.35
N ALA A 162 -13.70 -0.48 -20.18
CA ALA A 162 -13.03 -1.75 -19.95
C ALA A 162 -13.62 -2.91 -20.77
N ARG A 163 -14.94 -2.95 -20.97
CA ARG A 163 -15.61 -3.92 -21.87
C ARG A 163 -15.24 -3.69 -23.33
N ASP A 164 -15.07 -2.43 -23.71
CA ASP A 164 -14.67 -2.02 -25.06
C ASP A 164 -13.15 -2.18 -25.31
N GLY A 165 -12.39 -2.54 -24.27
CA GLY A 165 -10.95 -2.80 -24.35
C GLY A 165 -10.08 -1.53 -24.37
N GLU A 166 -10.66 -0.37 -24.08
CA GLU A 166 -9.96 0.92 -24.08
C GLU A 166 -9.02 1.07 -22.87
N ILE A 167 -9.45 0.53 -21.72
CA ILE A 167 -8.74 0.53 -20.43
C ILE A 167 -8.79 -0.86 -19.79
N ALA A 168 -7.78 -1.22 -19.00
CA ALA A 168 -7.79 -2.45 -18.21
C ALA A 168 -7.37 -2.12 -16.77
N PRO A 169 -8.30 -1.55 -15.96
CA PRO A 169 -7.96 -0.78 -14.77
C PRO A 169 -7.12 -1.60 -13.81
N ALA A 170 -5.85 -1.23 -13.66
CA ALA A 170 -4.94 -1.74 -12.68
C ALA A 170 -5.39 -1.31 -11.28
N LEU A 171 -4.92 -2.03 -10.26
CA LEU A 171 -5.36 -1.83 -8.88
C LEU A 171 -5.25 -0.36 -8.39
N PRO A 172 -4.15 0.38 -8.62
CA PRO A 172 -4.06 1.80 -8.25
C PRO A 172 -5.14 2.68 -8.89
N VAL A 173 -5.41 2.48 -10.18
CA VAL A 173 -6.41 3.26 -10.94
C VAL A 173 -7.82 2.93 -10.48
N ALA A 174 -8.11 1.65 -10.29
CA ALA A 174 -9.40 1.18 -9.78
C ALA A 174 -9.67 1.69 -8.36
N PHE A 175 -8.68 1.65 -7.48
CA PHE A 175 -8.79 2.16 -6.11
C PHE A 175 -9.05 3.66 -6.11
N ALA A 176 -8.30 4.43 -6.91
CA ALA A 176 -8.52 5.87 -7.06
C ALA A 176 -9.94 6.19 -7.56
N SER A 177 -10.43 5.43 -8.54
CA SER A 177 -11.78 5.58 -9.10
C SER A 177 -12.86 5.30 -8.04
N ALA A 178 -12.71 4.20 -7.28
CA ALA A 178 -13.64 3.82 -6.21
C ALA A 178 -13.68 4.85 -5.06
N SER A 179 -12.52 5.33 -4.62
CA SER A 179 -12.43 6.35 -3.57
C SER A 179 -13.00 7.70 -4.03
N ALA A 180 -12.66 8.15 -5.23
CA ALA A 180 -13.21 9.37 -5.82
C ALA A 180 -14.72 9.28 -6.07
N SER A 181 -15.24 8.08 -6.37
CA SER A 181 -16.68 7.88 -6.55
C SER A 181 -17.47 7.98 -5.23
N ALA A 182 -16.79 7.83 -4.10
CA ALA A 182 -17.34 7.99 -2.77
C ALA A 182 -16.97 9.34 -2.13
N ASP A 183 -16.42 10.26 -2.92
CA ASP A 183 -16.00 11.60 -2.51
C ASP A 183 -14.93 11.62 -1.41
N VAL A 184 -14.12 10.55 -1.32
CA VAL A 184 -12.94 10.52 -0.44
C VAL A 184 -11.88 11.43 -1.04
N ASP A 185 -11.30 12.32 -0.24
CA ASP A 185 -10.28 13.24 -0.73
C ASP A 185 -9.04 12.50 -1.26
N ARG A 186 -8.28 13.21 -2.09
CA ARG A 186 -7.16 12.64 -2.83
C ARG A 186 -6.02 12.17 -1.92
N ARG A 187 -5.72 12.91 -0.84
CA ARG A 187 -4.63 12.55 0.09
C ARG A 187 -4.98 11.27 0.83
N SER A 188 -6.19 11.24 1.38
CA SER A 188 -6.68 10.09 2.15
C SER A 188 -6.83 8.85 1.29
N THR A 189 -7.15 9.01 0.01
CA THR A 189 -7.14 7.92 -0.97
C THR A 189 -5.75 7.29 -1.11
N VAL A 190 -4.69 8.11 -1.22
CA VAL A 190 -3.31 7.59 -1.32
C VAL A 190 -2.88 6.90 -0.02
N GLU A 191 -3.16 7.52 1.13
CA GLU A 191 -2.83 6.94 2.44
C GLU A 191 -3.57 5.61 2.67
N ALA A 192 -4.87 5.55 2.34
CA ALA A 192 -5.67 4.33 2.41
C ALA A 192 -5.12 3.23 1.50
N PHE A 193 -4.83 3.57 0.24
CA PHE A 193 -4.23 2.63 -0.71
C PHE A 193 -2.90 2.06 -0.17
N ALA A 194 -2.02 2.95 0.28
CA ALA A 194 -0.72 2.58 0.82
C ALA A 194 -0.85 1.66 2.05
N TYR A 195 -1.76 1.98 2.97
CA TYR A 195 -2.06 1.12 4.11
C TYR A 195 -2.49 -0.28 3.67
N THR A 196 -3.45 -0.40 2.74
CA THR A 196 -3.94 -1.70 2.24
C THR A 196 -2.81 -2.52 1.60
N ARG A 197 -1.91 -1.88 0.85
CA ARG A 197 -0.74 -2.54 0.24
C ARG A 197 0.27 -3.02 1.28
N LEU A 198 0.58 -2.20 2.28
CA LEU A 198 1.50 -2.56 3.36
C LEU A 198 0.92 -3.66 4.25
N ALA A 199 -0.35 -3.58 4.64
CA ALA A 199 -1.03 -4.60 5.42
C ALA A 199 -1.08 -5.94 4.68
N SER A 200 -1.33 -5.93 3.37
CA SER A 200 -1.28 -7.13 2.53
C SER A 200 0.12 -7.74 2.48
N THR A 201 1.15 -6.90 2.39
CA THR A 201 2.56 -7.34 2.38
C THR A 201 2.98 -7.95 3.73
N VAL A 202 2.56 -7.34 4.84
CA VAL A 202 2.76 -7.90 6.20
C VAL A 202 2.08 -9.26 6.34
N SER A 203 0.82 -9.36 5.90
CA SER A 203 0.08 -10.63 5.89
C SER A 203 0.78 -11.71 5.08
N ALA A 204 1.31 -11.38 3.89
CA ALA A 204 2.10 -12.31 3.10
C ALA A 204 3.40 -12.71 3.82
N GLY A 205 4.11 -11.76 4.42
CA GLY A 205 5.34 -12.00 5.18
C GLY A 205 5.15 -12.98 6.33
N MET A 206 4.08 -12.83 7.11
CA MET A 206 3.73 -13.73 8.21
C MET A 206 3.44 -15.17 7.77
N ARG A 207 3.02 -15.37 6.51
CA ARG A 207 2.74 -16.70 5.94
C ARG A 207 3.98 -17.34 5.31
N LEU A 208 4.94 -16.52 4.89
CA LEU A 208 6.14 -16.95 4.16
C LEU A 208 7.36 -17.17 5.06
N MET A 209 7.41 -16.48 6.21
CA MET A 209 8.59 -16.38 7.04
C MET A 209 8.24 -16.60 8.52
N PRO A 210 9.20 -17.07 9.35
CA PRO A 210 9.02 -17.22 10.79
C PRO A 210 9.10 -15.85 11.48
N VAL A 211 8.07 -15.01 11.28
CA VAL A 211 7.93 -13.70 11.94
C VAL A 211 6.73 -13.77 12.88
N GLY A 212 6.93 -13.42 14.15
CA GLY A 212 5.86 -13.36 15.14
C GLY A 212 4.76 -12.37 14.75
N GLN A 213 3.51 -12.67 15.09
CA GLN A 213 2.38 -11.81 14.74
C GLN A 213 2.55 -10.39 15.30
N THR A 214 2.92 -10.29 16.57
CA THR A 214 3.18 -8.99 17.22
C THR A 214 4.32 -8.24 16.52
N ASP A 215 5.42 -8.91 16.18
CA ASP A 215 6.56 -8.27 15.51
C ASP A 215 6.17 -7.75 14.12
N ALA A 216 5.39 -8.52 13.36
CA ALA A 216 4.87 -8.12 12.07
C ALA A 216 3.96 -6.87 12.17
N HIS A 217 3.12 -6.81 13.20
CA HIS A 217 2.29 -5.63 13.47
C HIS A 217 3.08 -4.43 14.00
N VAL A 218 4.17 -4.64 14.74
CA VAL A 218 5.10 -3.57 15.12
C VAL A 218 5.76 -2.96 13.88
N LEU A 219 6.14 -3.78 12.90
CA LEU A 219 6.64 -3.29 11.60
C LEU A 219 5.57 -2.48 10.86
N LEU A 220 4.31 -2.96 10.84
CA LEU A 220 3.20 -2.24 10.22
C LEU A 220 2.93 -0.90 10.89
N ALA A 221 2.86 -0.86 12.23
CA ALA A 221 2.61 0.35 13.01
C ALA A 221 3.67 1.42 12.73
N ARG A 222 4.96 1.04 12.65
CA ARG A 222 6.05 1.95 12.27
C ARG A 222 5.81 2.59 10.90
N LEU A 223 5.31 1.83 9.93
CA LEU A 223 5.08 2.34 8.58
C LEU A 223 3.84 3.23 8.52
N VAL A 224 2.80 2.89 9.29
CA VAL A 224 1.60 3.76 9.45
C VAL A 224 2.00 5.12 10.01
N GLU A 225 2.91 5.17 10.99
CA GLU A 225 3.44 6.45 11.51
C GLU A 225 4.27 7.23 10.48
N ARG A 226 5.01 6.54 9.60
CA ARG A 226 5.81 7.16 8.53
C ARG A 226 4.97 7.62 7.33
N LEU A 227 3.79 7.03 7.15
CA LEU A 227 3.01 7.16 5.93
C LEU A 227 2.64 8.61 5.58
N PRO A 228 2.15 9.46 6.51
CA PRO A 228 1.82 10.85 6.19
C PRO A 228 3.02 11.63 5.62
N ALA A 229 4.21 11.46 6.20
CA ALA A 229 5.41 12.13 5.74
C ALA A 229 5.89 11.61 4.37
N ALA A 230 5.72 10.31 4.09
CA ALA A 230 6.01 9.74 2.78
C ALA A 230 5.06 10.30 1.70
N VAL A 231 3.77 10.46 2.03
CA VAL A 231 2.78 11.08 1.14
C VAL A 231 3.06 12.57 0.94
N ASP A 232 3.45 13.30 1.99
CA ASP A 232 3.87 14.70 1.86
C ASP A 232 5.08 14.85 0.94
N ALA A 233 6.10 13.99 1.09
CA ALA A 233 7.27 13.99 0.23
C ALA A 233 6.92 13.64 -1.23
N MET A 234 6.02 12.67 -1.45
CA MET A 234 5.51 12.32 -2.78
C MET A 234 4.79 13.50 -3.43
N ILE A 235 3.89 14.17 -2.71
CA ILE A 235 3.13 15.33 -3.20
C ILE A 235 4.08 16.48 -3.52
N ALA A 236 5.03 16.79 -2.63
CA ALA A 236 6.00 17.87 -2.83
C ALA A 236 6.92 17.60 -4.04
N ARG A 237 7.19 16.33 -4.35
CA ARG A 237 8.00 15.95 -5.50
C ARG A 237 7.28 16.16 -6.83
N ASP A 238 5.95 16.01 -6.86
CA ASP A 238 5.08 16.21 -8.04
C ASP A 238 5.62 15.58 -9.34
N ALA A 239 6.19 14.39 -9.23
CA ALA A 239 6.78 13.67 -10.35
C ALA A 239 5.77 12.70 -10.97
N PRO A 240 5.88 12.39 -12.28
CA PRO A 240 5.13 11.30 -12.89
C PRO A 240 5.46 9.95 -12.23
N PRO A 241 4.61 8.92 -12.39
CA PRO A 241 4.91 7.58 -11.92
C PRO A 241 6.24 7.08 -12.49
N GLU A 242 7.11 6.58 -11.63
CA GLU A 242 8.42 6.02 -12.01
C GLU A 242 8.70 4.76 -11.20
N SER A 243 9.51 3.85 -11.74
CA SER A 243 9.83 2.57 -11.10
C SER A 243 11.33 2.28 -11.19
N PHE A 244 11.95 1.96 -10.05
CA PHE A 244 13.30 1.42 -9.99
C PHE A 244 13.48 0.52 -8.76
N THR A 245 12.96 -0.70 -8.83
CA THR A 245 13.08 -1.70 -7.76
C THR A 245 13.65 -3.02 -8.29
N PRO A 246 14.85 -3.03 -8.90
CA PRO A 246 15.37 -4.17 -9.66
C PRO A 246 15.39 -5.48 -8.85
N ALA A 247 15.70 -5.42 -7.55
CA ALA A 247 15.68 -6.61 -6.70
C ALA A 247 14.26 -7.19 -6.51
N MET A 248 13.25 -6.33 -6.33
CA MET A 248 11.85 -6.76 -6.22
C MET A 248 11.32 -7.23 -7.58
N ASP A 249 11.67 -6.54 -8.66
CA ASP A 249 11.30 -6.92 -10.03
C ASP A 249 11.83 -8.31 -10.39
N ILE A 250 13.12 -8.57 -10.12
CA ILE A 250 13.72 -9.89 -10.34
C ILE A 250 13.02 -10.94 -9.48
N ALA A 251 12.73 -10.65 -8.20
CA ALA A 251 12.03 -11.59 -7.33
C ALA A 251 10.62 -11.90 -7.85
N ALA A 252 9.85 -10.88 -8.26
CA ALA A 252 8.52 -11.05 -8.84
C ALA A 252 8.56 -11.82 -10.18
N MET A 253 9.59 -11.64 -10.99
CA MET A 253 9.80 -12.41 -12.23
C MET A 253 10.26 -13.85 -11.96
N THR A 254 10.96 -14.08 -10.84
CA THR A 254 11.48 -15.40 -10.43
C THR A 254 10.39 -16.26 -9.81
N GLN A 255 9.41 -15.66 -9.13
CA GLN A 255 8.37 -16.36 -8.39
C GLN A 255 7.61 -17.41 -9.21
N GLN A 256 7.38 -17.16 -10.50
CA GLN A 256 6.71 -18.11 -11.39
C GLN A 256 7.49 -19.43 -11.61
N TYR A 257 8.78 -19.45 -11.30
CA TYR A 257 9.68 -20.60 -11.47
C TYR A 257 9.96 -21.37 -10.17
N LEU A 258 9.36 -20.99 -9.04
CA LEU A 258 9.52 -21.71 -7.78
C LEU A 258 8.86 -23.11 -7.86
N HIS A 259 9.55 -24.12 -7.33
CA HIS A 259 9.06 -25.51 -7.30
C HIS A 259 7.81 -25.68 -6.41
N SER A 260 7.75 -24.97 -5.28
CA SER A 260 6.58 -24.92 -4.39
C SER A 260 6.13 -23.47 -4.27
N ARG A 261 4.82 -23.23 -4.40
CA ARG A 261 4.21 -21.89 -4.40
C ARG A 261 2.97 -21.84 -3.53
N LEU A 262 2.91 -20.86 -2.65
CA LEU A 262 1.78 -20.50 -1.81
C LEU A 262 0.97 -19.35 -2.41
N PHE A 263 1.58 -18.48 -3.23
CA PHE A 263 0.92 -17.31 -3.84
C PHE A 263 0.75 -17.45 -5.37
N ARG A 264 -0.28 -16.76 -5.89
CA ARG A 264 -0.70 -16.78 -7.30
C ARG A 264 0.05 -15.77 -8.19
N SER A 265 0.70 -14.76 -7.59
CA SER A 265 1.61 -13.84 -8.29
C SER A 265 2.85 -14.56 -8.82
#